data_AF-A0A2V7JER6-F1
#
_entry.id   AF-A0A2V7JER6-F1
#
_cell.length_a   1.000
_cell.length_b   1.000
_cell.length_c   1.000
_cell.angle_alpha   90.00
_cell.angle_beta   90.00
_cell.angle_gamma   90.00
#
_symmetry.space_group_name_H-M   'P 1'
#
loop_
_entity.id
_entity.type
_entity.pdbx_description
1 polymer ?
#
loop_
_entity_poly.entity_id
_entity_poly.type
_entity_poly.pdbx_seq_one_letter_code
_entity_poly.pdbx_strand_id
1 'polypeptide(L)'
;MSTSTTTTRSSTVESINPATEEVIATFEQFTPAQVEQALVEADTAFRQWREQSFAERSKAMRRAAELLRKRKERYAGLITAEMGKPITQAEAEV
;
A
#
# COMPACT_ATOMS: atom_id res chain seq x y z
N MET A 1 -38.09 20.35 -3.94
CA MET A 1 -36.99 19.87 -3.08
C MET A 1 -36.35 18.69 -3.77
N SER A 2 -35.28 18.93 -4.53
CA SER A 2 -34.64 17.92 -5.36
C SER A 2 -33.63 17.14 -4.52
N THR A 3 -33.92 15.86 -4.25
CA THR A 3 -32.99 14.93 -3.63
C THR A 3 -31.91 14.55 -4.65
N SER A 4 -30.70 15.05 -4.47
CA SER A 4 -29.54 14.63 -5.26
C SER A 4 -29.11 13.25 -4.79
N THR A 5 -29.37 12.24 -5.60
CA THR A 5 -28.84 10.89 -5.42
C THR A 5 -27.35 10.91 -5.71
N THR A 6 -26.51 10.80 -4.67
CA THR A 6 -25.07 10.58 -4.85
C THR A 6 -24.85 9.15 -5.34
N THR A 7 -24.79 8.96 -6.66
CA THR A 7 -24.30 7.73 -7.27
C THR A 7 -22.83 7.57 -6.91
N THR A 8 -22.51 6.68 -5.98
CA THR A 8 -21.13 6.25 -5.73
C THR A 8 -20.73 5.38 -6.92
N ARG A 9 -19.92 5.91 -7.84
CA ARG A 9 -19.28 5.08 -8.87
C ARG A 9 -18.19 4.26 -8.18
N SER A 10 -18.25 2.93 -8.29
CA SER A 10 -17.06 2.09 -8.08
C SER A 10 -16.06 2.51 -9.15
N SER A 11 -14.99 3.18 -8.74
CA SER A 11 -13.92 3.58 -9.64
C SER A 11 -12.72 2.70 -9.35
N THR A 12 -12.17 2.06 -10.38
CA THR A 12 -10.95 1.28 -10.27
C THR A 12 -9.71 2.19 -10.42
N VAL A 13 -8.56 1.73 -9.96
CA VAL A 13 -7.23 2.30 -10.25
C VAL A 13 -6.41 1.23 -10.94
N GLU A 14 -5.77 1.59 -12.04
CA GLU A 14 -4.88 0.69 -12.78
C GLU A 14 -3.43 1.05 -12.46
N SER A 15 -2.63 0.04 -12.15
CA SER A 15 -1.17 0.11 -12.16
C SER A 15 -0.71 -0.25 -13.56
N ILE A 16 0.09 0.62 -14.18
CA ILE A 16 0.48 0.52 -15.59
C ILE A 16 1.99 0.49 -15.68
N ASN A 17 2.52 -0.36 -16.56
CA ASN A 17 3.93 -0.36 -16.89
C ASN A 17 4.23 0.82 -17.83
N PRO A 18 5.04 1.82 -17.41
CA PRO A 18 5.27 3.01 -18.23
C PRO A 18 6.11 2.74 -19.48
N ALA A 19 6.79 1.60 -19.58
CA ALA A 19 7.59 1.25 -20.75
C ALA A 19 6.80 0.53 -21.84
N THR A 20 5.73 -0.19 -21.48
CA THR A 20 4.92 -1.00 -22.41
C THR A 20 3.46 -0.54 -22.52
N GLU A 21 3.02 0.36 -21.63
CA GLU A 21 1.63 0.80 -21.46
C GLU A 21 0.66 -0.33 -21.05
N GLU A 22 1.19 -1.51 -20.67
CA GLU A 22 0.39 -2.64 -20.23
C GLU A 22 -0.10 -2.46 -18.79
N VAL A 23 -1.35 -2.85 -18.54
CA VAL A 23 -1.91 -2.88 -17.18
C VAL A 23 -1.31 -4.05 -16.39
N ILE A 24 -0.61 -3.73 -15.30
CA ILE A 24 -0.01 -4.70 -14.37
C ILE A 24 -1.07 -5.27 -13.43
N ALA A 25 -1.94 -4.39 -12.91
CA ALA A 25 -2.99 -4.75 -11.96
C ALA A 25 -4.09 -3.69 -11.92
N THR A 26 -5.30 -4.09 -11.55
CA THR A 26 -6.45 -3.21 -11.34
C THR A 26 -6.97 -3.38 -9.92
N PHE A 27 -7.22 -2.27 -9.23
CA PHE A 27 -7.62 -2.23 -7.83
C PHE A 27 -8.94 -1.47 -7.69
N GLU A 28 -9.87 -1.99 -6.89
CA GLU A 28 -11.06 -1.25 -6.51
C GLU A 28 -10.70 -0.13 -5.52
N GLN A 29 -11.20 1.08 -5.77
CA GLN A 29 -11.05 2.17 -4.81
C GLN A 29 -11.91 1.91 -3.58
N PHE A 30 -11.40 2.30 -2.42
CA PHE A 30 -12.20 2.32 -1.21
C PHE A 30 -13.34 3.33 -1.35
N THR A 31 -14.54 2.90 -0.96
CA THR A 31 -15.66 3.81 -0.74
C THR A 31 -15.38 4.73 0.46
N PRO A 32 -16.06 5.88 0.57
CA PRO A 32 -15.92 6.75 1.73
C PRO A 32 -16.13 6.01 3.06
N ALA A 33 -17.11 5.09 3.13
CA ALA A 33 -17.36 4.28 4.32
C ALA A 33 -16.20 3.33 4.66
N GLN A 34 -15.56 2.72 3.65
CA GLN A 34 -14.38 1.88 3.88
C GLN A 34 -13.17 2.69 4.34
N VAL A 35 -13.01 3.92 3.84
CA VAL A 35 -11.97 4.85 4.32
C VAL A 35 -12.19 5.17 5.81
N GLU A 36 -13.41 5.57 6.19
CA GLU A 36 -13.75 5.83 7.60
C GLU A 36 -13.51 4.60 8.49
N GLN A 37 -13.90 3.41 8.01
CA GLN A 37 -13.67 2.17 8.74
C GLN A 37 -12.16 1.91 8.95
N ALA A 38 -11.34 2.08 7.91
CA ALA A 38 -9.88 1.91 8.02
C ALA A 38 -9.24 2.91 8.99
N LEU A 39 -9.76 4.14 9.06
CA LEU A 39 -9.30 5.16 10.02
C LEU A 39 -9.61 4.78 11.47
N VAL A 40 -10.82 4.27 11.73
CA VAL A 40 -11.21 3.78 13.07
C VAL A 40 -10.34 2.59 13.50
N GLU A 41 -10.06 1.66 12.59
CA GLU A 41 -9.17 0.52 12.85
C GLU A 41 -7.75 0.98 13.15
N ALA A 42 -7.22 1.94 12.38
CA ALA A 42 -5.90 2.51 12.60
C ALA A 42 -5.80 3.22 13.97
N ASP A 43 -6.79 4.02 14.36
CA ASP A 43 -6.82 4.67 15.68
C ASP A 43 -6.86 3.64 16.81
N THR A 44 -7.71 2.61 16.67
CA THR A 44 -7.83 1.53 17.65
C THR A 44 -6.53 0.77 17.83
N ALA A 45 -5.88 0.39 16.72
CA ALA A 45 -4.59 -0.28 16.73
C ALA A 45 -3.50 0.62 17.33
N PHE A 46 -3.50 1.92 17.00
CA PHE A 46 -2.53 2.88 17.54
C PHE A 46 -2.65 3.03 19.06
N ARG A 47 -3.86 3.06 19.63
CA ARG A 47 -4.07 3.13 21.09
C ARG A 47 -3.39 1.99 21.84
N GLN A 48 -3.36 0.78 21.26
CA GLN A 48 -2.65 -0.36 21.83
C GLN A 48 -1.15 -0.30 21.52
N TRP A 49 -0.79 0.12 20.30
CA TRP A 49 0.61 0.18 19.85
C TRP A 49 1.45 1.22 20.61
N ARG A 50 0.84 2.36 20.97
CA ARG A 50 1.54 3.45 21.68
C ARG A 50 1.98 3.07 23.10
N GLU A 51 1.34 2.07 23.70
CA GLU A 51 1.68 1.54 25.02
C GLU A 51 2.84 0.53 24.98
N GLN A 52 3.17 0.01 23.80
CA GLN A 52 4.26 -0.95 23.63
C GLN A 52 5.61 -0.28 23.91
N SER A 53 6.51 -1.00 24.57
CA SER A 53 7.87 -0.51 24.79
C SER A 53 8.64 -0.38 23.47
N PHE A 54 9.70 0.42 23.47
CA PHE A 54 10.60 0.49 22.30
C PHE A 54 11.13 -0.89 21.90
N ALA A 55 11.47 -1.74 22.89
CA ALA A 55 11.97 -3.08 22.64
C ALA A 55 10.96 -3.94 21.87
N GLU A 56 9.67 -3.92 22.27
CA GLU A 56 8.62 -4.66 21.56
C GLU A 56 8.39 -4.11 20.15
N ARG A 57 8.28 -2.79 19.98
CA ARG A 57 8.14 -2.18 18.64
C ARG A 57 9.33 -2.51 17.73
N SER A 58 10.54 -2.59 18.29
CA SER A 58 11.75 -2.93 17.53
C SER A 58 11.70 -4.34 16.94
N LYS A 59 11.04 -5.31 17.61
CA LYS A 59 10.89 -6.67 17.08
C LYS A 59 10.08 -6.68 15.79
N ALA A 60 8.96 -5.97 15.77
CA ALA A 60 8.12 -5.84 14.57
C ALA A 60 8.88 -5.17 13.41
N MET A 61 9.61 -4.08 13.69
CA MET A 61 10.42 -3.39 12.67
C MET A 61 11.53 -4.27 12.12
N ARG A 62 12.25 -5.01 12.97
CA ARG A 62 13.28 -5.97 12.54
C ARG A 62 12.69 -7.07 11.68
N ARG A 63 11.50 -7.59 12.05
CA ARG A 63 10.81 -8.61 11.28
C ARG A 63 10.36 -8.08 9.91
N ALA A 64 9.84 -6.86 9.84
CA ALA A 64 9.50 -6.21 8.57
C ALA A 64 10.74 -6.08 7.67
N ALA A 65 11.87 -5.60 8.23
CA ALA A 65 13.12 -5.47 7.49
C ALA A 65 13.66 -6.83 7.00
N GLU A 66 13.55 -7.90 7.80
CA GLU A 66 13.90 -9.25 7.38
C GLU A 66 13.06 -9.72 6.19
N LEU A 67 11.74 -9.50 6.24
CA LEU A 67 10.81 -9.90 5.19
C LEU A 67 11.04 -9.12 3.88
N LEU A 68 11.33 -7.82 3.97
CA LEU A 68 11.67 -6.97 2.83
C LEU A 68 12.94 -7.48 2.15
N ARG A 69 14.02 -7.71 2.91
CA ARG A 69 15.28 -8.24 2.37
C ARG A 69 15.11 -9.63 1.77
N LYS A 70 14.36 -10.53 2.42
CA LYS A 70 14.10 -11.88 1.91
C LYS A 70 13.35 -11.86 0.57
N ARG A 71 12.60 -10.80 0.29
CA ARG A 71 11.75 -10.67 -0.91
C ARG A 71 12.25 -9.54 -1.82
N LYS A 72 13.53 -9.15 -1.67
CA LYS A 72 14.12 -7.99 -2.34
C LYS A 72 13.89 -8.01 -3.85
N GLU A 73 14.25 -9.11 -4.50
CA GLU A 73 14.11 -9.27 -5.95
C GLU A 73 12.65 -9.09 -6.41
N ARG A 74 11.70 -9.65 -5.67
CA ARG A 74 10.27 -9.53 -5.98
C ARG A 74 9.81 -8.07 -5.89
N TYR A 75 10.16 -7.38 -4.81
CA TYR A 75 9.74 -5.99 -4.61
C TYR A 75 10.44 -5.03 -5.58
N ALA A 76 11.73 -5.24 -5.84
CA ALA A 76 12.47 -4.49 -6.84
C ALA A 76 11.88 -4.68 -8.25
N GLY A 77 11.50 -5.91 -8.61
CA GLY A 77 10.84 -6.20 -9.88
C GLY A 77 9.50 -5.47 -10.02
N LEU A 78 8.67 -5.45 -8.98
CA LEU A 78 7.41 -4.68 -8.96
C LEU A 78 7.69 -3.19 -9.13
N ILE A 79 8.62 -2.64 -8.35
CA ILE A 79 9.01 -1.25 -8.40
C ILE A 79 9.51 -0.84 -9.81
N THR A 80 10.33 -1.67 -10.46
CA THR A 80 10.75 -1.45 -11.85
C THR A 80 9.57 -1.51 -12.82
N ALA A 81 8.66 -2.47 -12.65
CA ALA A 81 7.50 -2.61 -13.52
C ALA A 81 6.56 -1.39 -13.42
N GLU A 82 6.27 -0.89 -12.22
CA GLU A 82 5.31 0.21 -12.01
C GLU A 82 5.93 1.59 -12.27
N MET A 83 7.25 1.76 -12.05
CA MET A 83 7.91 3.08 -12.12
C MET A 83 8.87 3.23 -13.30
N GLY A 84 9.19 2.14 -14.01
CA GLY A 84 10.10 2.15 -15.17
C GLY A 84 11.59 2.37 -14.85
N LYS A 85 12.00 2.37 -13.58
CA LYS A 85 13.40 2.62 -13.20
C LYS A 85 14.28 1.36 -13.30
N PRO A 86 15.60 1.51 -13.56
CA PRO A 86 16.53 0.38 -13.62
C PRO A 86 16.47 -0.50 -12.36
N ILE A 87 16.59 -1.82 -12.55
CA ILE A 87 16.46 -2.80 -11.45
C ILE A 87 17.46 -2.56 -10.31
N THR A 88 18.67 -2.09 -10.61
CA THR A 88 19.69 -1.77 -9.60
C THR A 88 19.28 -0.60 -8.70
N GLN A 89 18.52 0.37 -9.22
CA GLN A 89 17.96 1.46 -8.41
C GLN A 89 16.76 0.97 -7.60
N ALA A 90 15.90 0.14 -8.18
CA ALA A 90 14.78 -0.47 -7.47
C ALA A 90 15.25 -1.36 -6.32
N GLU A 91 16.32 -2.14 -6.52
CA GLU A 91 16.97 -2.92 -5.48
C GLU A 91 17.59 -2.05 -4.37
N ALA A 92 18.05 -0.84 -4.67
CA ALA A 92 18.57 0.05 -3.64
C ALA A 92 17.46 0.69 -2.79
N GLU A 93 16.23 0.73 -3.31
CA GLU A 93 15.05 1.28 -2.63
C GLU A 93 14.40 0.29 -1.66
N VAL A 94 14.61 -1.02 -1.85
CA VAL A 94 14.14 -2.09 -0.95
C VAL A 94 15.09 -2.32 0.21
#